data_AF-A0A161Y9G5-F1
#
_entry.id   AF-A0A161Y9G5-F1
#
_cell.length_a   1.000
_cell.length_b   1.000
_cell.length_c   1.000
_cell.angle_alpha   90.00
_cell.angle_beta   90.00
_cell.angle_gamma   90.00
#
_symmetry.space_group_name_H-M   'P 1'
#
loop_
_entity.id
_entity.type
_entity.pdbx_description
1 polymer ?
#
loop_
_entity_poly.entity_id
_entity_poly.type
_entity_poly.pdbx_seq_one_letter_code
_entity_poly.pdbx_strand_id
1 'polypeptide(L)'
;MSLFQLETYIKYSKFVALVAILISITAWTVELTGIVYVCPYCRAQRTVIGILGLLLILPTASHWISKYIVLVIGFFGAVVAANQHFMGWKSISAGTFNFHEHIAMDPFLLSGFAMTGIIGLTFLNLKQAKTQQKPE
;
A
#
# COMPACT_ATOMS: atom_id res chain seq x y z
N MET A 1 20.84 -2.19 -16.45
CA MET A 1 20.02 -2.44 -15.24
C MET A 1 18.73 -1.63 -15.34
N SER A 2 17.58 -2.25 -15.65
CA SER A 2 16.29 -1.56 -15.84
C SER A 2 15.43 -1.43 -14.57
N LEU A 3 15.99 -1.74 -13.39
CA LEU A 3 15.26 -1.77 -12.11
C LEU A 3 14.80 -0.39 -11.62
N PHE A 4 15.40 0.70 -12.07
CA PHE A 4 14.96 2.06 -11.77
C PHE A 4 14.04 2.65 -12.84
N GLN A 5 13.74 1.91 -13.91
CA GLN A 5 12.86 2.38 -14.96
C GLN A 5 11.41 2.12 -14.58
N LEU A 6 10.62 3.20 -14.51
CA LEU A 6 9.19 3.15 -14.24
C LEU A 6 8.44 2.24 -15.22
N GLU A 7 8.87 2.23 -16.49
CA GLU A 7 8.31 1.39 -17.55
C GLU A 7 8.38 -0.12 -17.21
N THR A 8 9.41 -0.55 -16.49
CA THR A 8 9.54 -1.94 -16.02
C THR A 8 8.39 -2.28 -15.06
N TYR A 9 8.08 -1.40 -14.11
CA TYR A 9 7.00 -1.63 -13.13
C TYR A 9 5.61 -1.51 -13.75
N ILE A 10 5.43 -0.66 -14.77
CA ILE A 10 4.20 -0.59 -15.54
C ILE A 10 4.00 -1.89 -16.33
N LYS A 11 5.06 -2.40 -16.98
CA LYS A 11 5.03 -3.68 -17.72
C LYS A 11 4.74 -4.88 -16.83
N TYR A 12 5.35 -4.93 -15.65
CA TYR A 12 5.15 -6.00 -14.66
C TYR A 12 4.14 -5.63 -13.56
N SER A 13 3.22 -4.71 -13.84
CA SER A 13 2.20 -4.23 -12.90
C SER A 13 1.35 -5.34 -12.29
N LYS A 14 1.02 -6.39 -13.05
CA LYS A 14 0.32 -7.58 -12.55
C LYS A 14 1.14 -8.35 -11.49
N PHE A 15 2.46 -8.42 -11.66
CA PHE A 15 3.33 -9.04 -10.67
C PHE A 15 3.39 -8.20 -9.39
N VAL A 16 3.52 -6.89 -9.52
CA VAL A 16 3.46 -5.95 -8.37
C VAL A 16 2.12 -6.09 -7.62
N ALA A 17 1.01 -6.21 -8.36
CA ALA A 17 -0.31 -6.43 -7.80
C ALA A 17 -0.39 -7.72 -6.99
N LEU A 18 0.13 -8.82 -7.55
CA LEU A 18 0.15 -10.13 -6.89
C LEU A 18 0.97 -10.09 -5.60
N VAL A 19 2.15 -9.47 -5.65
CA VAL A 19 2.99 -9.27 -4.46
C VAL A 19 2.26 -8.46 -3.39
N ALA A 20 1.59 -7.36 -3.77
CA ALA A 20 0.82 -6.55 -2.81
C ALA A 20 -0.32 -7.34 -2.14
N ILE A 21 -1.03 -8.17 -2.91
CA ILE A 21 -2.08 -9.05 -2.38
C ILE A 21 -1.49 -10.07 -1.41
N LEU A 22 -0.36 -10.71 -1.76
CA LEU A 22 0.31 -11.67 -0.88
C LEU A 22 0.77 -11.02 0.42
N ILE A 23 1.32 -9.79 0.36
CA ILE A 23 1.69 -9.03 1.55
C ILE A 23 0.47 -8.75 2.42
N SER A 24 -0.65 -8.31 1.83
CA SER A 24 -1.90 -8.05 2.54
C SER A 24 -2.44 -9.30 3.25
N ILE A 25 -2.50 -10.44 2.55
CA ILE A 25 -2.96 -11.72 3.10
C ILE A 25 -2.06 -12.14 4.25
N THR A 26 -0.74 -12.14 4.05
CA THR A 26 0.22 -12.54 5.08
C THR A 26 0.09 -11.65 6.33
N ALA A 27 -0.02 -10.33 6.15
CA ALA A 27 -0.21 -9.39 7.25
C ALA A 27 -1.55 -9.58 7.99
N TRP A 28 -2.61 -10.00 7.30
CA TRP A 28 -3.87 -10.39 7.94
C TRP A 28 -3.73 -11.70 8.72
N THR A 29 -3.10 -12.73 8.13
CA THR A 29 -2.89 -14.02 8.78
C THR A 29 -2.06 -13.90 10.06
N VAL A 30 -0.99 -13.10 10.04
CA VAL A 30 -0.12 -12.86 11.21
C VAL A 30 -0.89 -12.19 12.35
N GLU A 31 -1.80 -11.26 12.08
CA GLU A 31 -2.61 -10.68 13.15
C GLU A 31 -3.70 -11.64 13.63
N LEU A 32 -4.39 -12.35 12.73
CA LEU A 32 -5.47 -13.27 13.09
C LEU A 32 -4.98 -14.47 13.91
N THR A 33 -3.71 -14.84 13.75
CA THR A 33 -3.03 -15.87 14.56
C THR A 33 -2.54 -15.35 15.91
N GLY A 34 -2.73 -14.05 16.20
CA GLY A 34 -2.34 -13.44 17.47
C GLY A 34 -0.84 -13.17 17.62
N ILE A 35 -0.06 -13.30 16.54
CA ILE A 35 1.40 -13.10 16.56
C ILE A 35 1.76 -11.61 16.72
N VAL A 36 0.90 -10.71 16.23
CA VAL A 36 1.08 -9.26 16.31
C VAL A 36 -0.13 -8.63 16.99
N TYR A 37 0.11 -7.56 17.76
CA TYR A 37 -0.92 -6.79 18.43
C TYR A 37 -1.93 -6.17 17.44
N VAL A 38 -3.16 -5.95 17.92
CA VAL A 38 -4.22 -5.35 17.10
C VAL A 38 -3.96 -3.86 16.92
N CYS A 39 -3.67 -3.46 15.68
CA CYS A 39 -3.37 -2.08 15.33
C CYS A 39 -4.43 -1.54 14.35
N PRO A 40 -5.29 -0.58 14.75
CA PRO A 40 -6.39 -0.10 13.90
C PRO A 40 -5.88 0.57 12.60
N TYR A 41 -4.79 1.34 12.68
CA TYR A 41 -4.15 1.93 11.51
C TYR A 41 -3.60 0.85 10.55
N CYS A 42 -2.96 -0.17 11.10
CA CYS A 42 -2.39 -1.27 10.34
C CYS A 42 -3.48 -2.10 9.65
N ARG A 43 -4.63 -2.32 10.32
CA ARG A 43 -5.81 -2.97 9.72
C ARG A 43 -6.29 -2.22 8.49
N ALA A 44 -6.43 -0.90 8.59
CA ALA A 44 -6.85 -0.07 7.47
C ALA A 44 -5.82 -0.10 6.33
N GLN A 45 -4.52 0.05 6.64
CA GLN A 45 -3.45 0.02 5.64
C GLN A 45 -3.39 -1.30 4.86
N ARG A 46 -3.35 -2.45 5.55
CA ARG A 46 -3.28 -3.76 4.87
C ARG A 46 -4.52 -4.04 4.01
N THR A 47 -5.69 -3.58 4.44
CA THR A 47 -6.94 -3.72 3.68
C THR A 47 -6.89 -2.87 2.42
N VAL A 48 -6.44 -1.62 2.53
CA VAL A 48 -6.24 -0.73 1.38
C VAL A 48 -5.23 -1.31 0.38
N ILE A 49 -4.09 -1.83 0.85
CA ILE A 49 -3.09 -2.48 -0.01
C ILE A 49 -3.70 -3.66 -0.76
N GLY A 50 -4.46 -4.52 -0.07
CA GLY A 50 -5.13 -5.66 -0.68
C GLY A 50 -6.15 -5.25 -1.74
N ILE A 51 -7.00 -4.26 -1.44
CA ILE A 51 -8.00 -3.75 -2.39
C ILE A 51 -7.34 -3.10 -3.60
N LEU A 52 -6.32 -2.24 -3.40
CA LEU A 52 -5.60 -1.61 -4.50
C LEU A 52 -4.85 -2.63 -5.37
N GLY A 53 -4.32 -3.70 -4.76
CA GLY A 53 -3.72 -4.82 -5.46
C GLY A 53 -4.75 -5.57 -6.33
N LEU A 54 -5.94 -5.86 -5.79
CA LEU A 54 -7.02 -6.47 -6.56
C LEU A 54 -7.46 -5.58 -7.72
N LEU A 55 -7.70 -4.29 -7.46
CA LEU A 55 -8.10 -3.32 -8.49
C LEU A 55 -7.06 -3.20 -9.62
N LEU A 56 -5.77 -3.39 -9.32
CA LEU A 56 -4.68 -3.37 -10.31
C LEU A 56 -4.67 -4.61 -11.23
N ILE A 57 -5.30 -5.71 -10.82
CA ILE A 57 -5.44 -6.93 -11.65
C ILE A 57 -6.70 -6.87 -12.50
N LEU A 58 -7.77 -6.22 -12.00
CA LEU A 58 -9.06 -6.22 -12.67
C LEU A 58 -9.00 -5.48 -14.03
N PRO A 59 -9.47 -6.12 -15.13
CA PRO A 59 -9.49 -5.49 -16.46
C PRO A 59 -10.47 -4.29 -16.56
N THR A 60 -11.38 -4.15 -15.59
CA THR A 60 -12.33 -3.02 -15.47
C THR A 60 -11.67 -1.70 -15.01
N ALA A 61 -10.37 -1.71 -14.69
CA ALA A 61 -9.60 -0.55 -14.22
C ALA A 61 -9.51 0.61 -15.25
N SER A 62 -9.94 0.40 -16.50
CA SER A 62 -9.97 1.43 -17.53
C SER A 62 -11.12 2.43 -17.38
N HIS A 63 -12.21 2.09 -16.67
CA HIS A 63 -13.34 2.99 -16.48
C HIS A 63 -13.01 4.12 -15.49
N TRP A 64 -13.50 5.33 -15.77
CA TRP A 64 -13.26 6.51 -14.92
C TRP A 64 -13.74 6.31 -13.48
N ILE A 65 -14.85 5.58 -13.28
CA ILE A 65 -15.40 5.24 -11.95
C ILE A 65 -14.41 4.39 -11.17
N SER A 66 -13.79 3.40 -11.82
CA SER A 66 -12.78 2.56 -11.18
C SER A 66 -11.57 3.39 -10.75
N LYS A 67 -11.10 4.31 -11.60
CA LYS A 67 -10.02 5.25 -11.25
C LYS A 67 -10.37 6.17 -10.09
N TYR A 68 -11.61 6.63 -10.03
CA TYR A 68 -12.09 7.44 -8.92
C TYR A 68 -12.12 6.63 -7.61
N ILE A 69 -12.61 5.39 -7.65
CA ILE A 69 -12.59 4.48 -6.50
C ILE A 69 -11.15 4.23 -6.03
N VAL A 70 -10.23 3.95 -6.96
CA VAL A 70 -8.79 3.81 -6.66
C VAL A 70 -8.24 5.06 -5.97
N LEU A 71 -8.59 6.26 -6.44
CA LEU A 71 -8.16 7.51 -5.83
C LEU A 71 -8.71 7.68 -4.42
N VAL A 72 -10.00 7.43 -4.20
CA VAL A 72 -10.64 7.54 -2.88
C VAL A 72 -9.99 6.58 -1.88
N ILE A 73 -9.84 5.31 -2.27
CA ILE A 73 -9.26 4.27 -1.42
C ILE A 73 -7.77 4.54 -1.15
N GLY A 74 -7.03 4.91 -2.19
CA GLY A 74 -5.60 5.25 -2.10
C GLY A 74 -5.35 6.45 -1.21
N PHE A 75 -6.12 7.52 -1.41
CA PHE A 75 -6.02 8.73 -0.59
C PHE A 75 -6.35 8.43 0.88
N PHE A 76 -7.44 7.70 1.15
CA PHE A 76 -7.78 7.29 2.50
C PHE A 76 -6.64 6.50 3.17
N GLY A 77 -6.10 5.47 2.50
CA GLY A 77 -5.00 4.68 3.03
C GLY A 77 -3.72 5.50 3.26
N ALA A 78 -3.39 6.40 2.34
CA ALA A 78 -2.24 7.29 2.47
C ALA A 78 -2.39 8.24 3.67
N VAL A 79 -3.57 8.80 3.90
CA VAL A 79 -3.86 9.65 5.08
C VAL A 79 -3.75 8.86 6.37
N VAL A 80 -4.30 7.64 6.44
CA VAL A 80 -4.18 6.78 7.61
C VAL A 80 -2.71 6.44 7.90
N ALA A 81 -1.93 6.11 6.87
CA ALA A 81 -0.51 5.81 7.00
C ALA A 81 0.31 7.05 7.40
N ALA A 82 0.04 8.20 6.80
CA ALA A 82 0.68 9.47 7.15
C ALA A 82 0.41 9.86 8.61
N ASN A 83 -0.83 9.68 9.09
CA ASN A 83 -1.17 9.94 10.49
C ASN A 83 -0.40 9.01 11.44
N GLN A 84 -0.32 7.70 11.14
CA GLN A 84 0.48 6.78 11.95
C GLN A 84 1.96 7.13 11.94
N HIS A 85 2.51 7.45 10.77
CA HIS A 85 3.91 7.82 10.62
C HIS A 85 4.22 9.14 11.36
N PHE A 86 3.31 10.11 11.29
CA PHE A 86 3.44 11.38 12.00
C PHE A 86 3.37 11.21 13.52
N MET A 87 2.62 10.23 14.05
CA MET A 87 2.68 9.91 15.48
C MET A 87 4.09 9.47 15.91
N GLY A 88 4.82 8.73 15.08
CA GLY A 88 6.21 8.40 15.34
C GLY A 88 7.10 9.66 15.35
N TRP A 89 6.96 10.53 14.35
CA TRP A 89 7.66 11.83 14.33
C TRP A 89 7.34 12.69 15.56
N LYS A 90 6.07 12.71 16.00
CA LYS A 90 5.65 13.41 17.21
C LYS A 90 6.38 12.88 18.45
N SER A 91 6.50 11.56 18.59
CA SER A 91 7.24 10.95 19.70
C SER A 91 8.74 11.23 19.63
N ILE A 92 9.32 11.28 18.42
CA ILE A 92 10.74 11.66 18.22
C ILE A 92 10.96 13.10 18.71
N SER A 93 10.11 14.03 18.28
CA SER A 93 10.18 15.44 18.69
C SER A 93 9.94 15.64 20.19
N ALA A 94 9.16 14.76 20.83
CA ALA A 94 8.91 14.79 22.27
C ALA A 94 10.03 14.16 23.11
N GLY A 95 11.04 13.54 22.48
CA GLY A 95 12.13 12.84 23.17
C GLY A 95 11.72 11.54 23.87
N THR A 96 10.49 11.05 23.65
CA THR A 96 9.96 9.81 24.25
C THR A 96 10.02 8.62 23.29
N PHE A 97 10.61 8.81 22.12
CA PHE A 97 10.71 7.78 21.10
C PHE A 97 11.63 6.64 21.55
N ASN A 98 11.07 5.45 21.57
CA ASN A 98 11.81 4.21 21.73
C ASN A 98 11.39 3.30 20.58
N PHE A 99 12.38 2.78 19.86
CA PHE A 99 12.12 1.69 18.93
C PHE A 99 11.58 0.49 19.72
N HIS A 100 10.62 -0.23 19.14
CA HIS A 100 10.20 -1.50 19.71
C HIS A 100 11.39 -2.48 19.73
N GLU A 101 11.43 -3.38 20.73
CA GLU A 101 12.45 -4.46 20.81
C GLU A 101 12.55 -5.25 19.49
N HIS A 102 11.44 -5.38 18.78
CA HIS A 102 11.38 -5.89 17.43
C HIS A 102 11.20 -4.75 16.41
N ILE A 103 12.32 -4.23 15.90
CA ILE A 103 12.37 -3.15 14.89
C ILE A 103 11.49 -3.47 13.66
N ALA A 104 11.40 -4.75 13.27
CA ALA A 104 10.60 -5.19 12.13
C ALA A 104 9.08 -4.95 12.32
N MET A 105 8.62 -4.87 13.58
CA MET A 105 7.22 -4.61 13.93
C MET A 105 7.01 -3.17 14.40
N ASP A 106 8.02 -2.31 14.23
CA ASP A 106 7.93 -0.94 14.69
C ASP A 106 6.86 -0.16 13.89
N PRO A 107 5.86 0.44 14.57
CA PRO A 107 4.76 1.13 13.91
C PRO A 107 5.21 2.30 13.02
N PHE A 108 6.36 2.92 13.31
CA PHE A 108 6.86 4.06 12.54
C PHE A 108 7.45 3.61 11.19
N LEU A 109 8.25 2.55 11.20
CA LEU A 109 8.82 1.99 9.96
C LEU A 109 7.72 1.36 9.09
N LEU A 110 6.84 0.58 9.70
CA LEU A 110 5.79 -0.14 8.97
C LEU A 110 4.81 0.81 8.29
N SER A 111 4.43 1.91 8.97
CA SER A 111 3.59 2.95 8.37
C SER A 111 4.28 3.72 7.24
N GLY A 112 5.60 3.94 7.33
CA GLY A 112 6.38 4.52 6.23
C GLY A 112 6.34 3.64 4.98
N PHE A 113 6.63 2.34 5.12
CA PHE A 113 6.56 1.38 4.01
C PHE A 113 5.15 1.25 3.45
N ALA A 114 4.14 1.17 4.32
CA ALA A 114 2.75 1.10 3.90
C ALA A 114 2.33 2.36 3.13
N MET A 115 2.71 3.55 3.59
CA MET A 115 2.44 4.82 2.91
C MET A 115 3.03 4.83 1.50
N THR A 116 4.32 4.51 1.35
CA THR A 116 4.98 4.45 0.05
C THR A 116 4.34 3.41 -0.86
N GLY A 117 4.02 2.22 -0.32
CA GLY A 117 3.35 1.14 -1.05
C GLY A 117 1.97 1.53 -1.56
N ILE A 118 1.13 2.14 -0.71
CA ILE A 118 -0.21 2.60 -1.08
C ILE A 118 -0.14 3.65 -2.19
N ILE A 119 0.71 4.66 -2.04
CA ILE A 119 0.89 5.72 -3.05
C ILE A 119 1.37 5.13 -4.38
N GLY A 120 2.36 4.22 -4.33
CA GLY A 120 2.87 3.53 -5.51
C GLY A 120 1.80 2.69 -6.22
N LEU A 121 1.01 1.93 -5.47
CA LEU A 121 -0.11 1.13 -6.00
C LEU A 121 -1.19 2.01 -6.63
N THR A 122 -1.58 3.10 -5.97
CA THR A 122 -2.53 4.08 -6.52
C THR A 122 -2.00 4.66 -7.82
N PHE A 123 -0.73 5.07 -7.86
CA PHE A 123 -0.11 5.62 -9.06
C PHE A 123 -0.09 4.61 -10.21
N LEU A 124 0.30 3.35 -9.94
CA LEU A 124 0.31 2.29 -10.95
C LEU A 124 -1.08 2.02 -11.52
N ASN A 125 -2.11 1.95 -10.66
CA ASN A 125 -3.50 1.77 -11.09
C ASN A 125 -3.94 2.88 -12.07
N LEU A 126 -3.56 4.13 -11.80
CA LEU A 126 -3.91 5.27 -12.67
C LEU A 126 -3.18 5.23 -14.03
N LYS A 127 -1.96 4.68 -14.07
CA LYS A 127 -1.14 4.59 -15.30
C LYS A 127 -1.48 3.38 -16.18
N GLN A 128 -1.82 2.24 -15.58
CA GLN A 128 -2.07 0.98 -16.30
C GLN A 128 -3.22 1.07 -17.32
N ALA A 129 -4.20 1.94 -17.06
CA ALA A 129 -5.35 2.15 -17.93
C ALA A 129 -5.04 2.76 -19.31
N LYS A 130 -3.87 3.39 -19.51
CA LYS A 130 -3.47 3.89 -20.84
C LYS A 130 -2.99 2.78 -21.77
N THR A 131 -2.46 1.68 -21.23
CA THR A 131 -1.86 0.61 -22.02
C THR A 131 -2.89 -0.37 -22.58
N GLN A 132 -4.06 -0.50 -21.94
CA GLN A 132 -5.12 -1.43 -22.36
C GLN A 132 -6.16 -0.82 -23.30
N GLN A 133 -5.95 0.43 -23.75
CA GLN A 133 -6.84 1.17 -24.65
C GLN A 133 -6.42 1.10 -26.13
N LYS A 134 -5.73 0.03 -26.56
CA LYS A 134 -5.55 -0.28 -27.99
C LYS A 134 -6.38 -1.51 -28.36
N PRO A 135 -7.66 -1.35 -28.71
CA PRO A 135 -8.30 -2.26 -29.64
C PRO A 135 -7.76 -1.96 -31.05
N GLU A 136 -7.15 -2.96 -31.69
CA GLU A 136 -7.01 -3.02 -33.16
C GLU A 136 -8.38 -3.15 -33.82
#